data_AF-A0A813EXS1-F1
#
_entry.id   AF-A0A813EXS1-F1
#
_cell.length_a   1.000
_cell.length_b   1.000
_cell.length_c   1.000
_cell.angle_alpha   90.00
_cell.angle_beta   90.00
_cell.angle_gamma   90.00
#
_symmetry.space_group_name_H-M   'P 1'
#
loop_
_entity.id
_entity.type
_entity.pdbx_description
1 polymer ?
#
loop_
_entity_poly.entity_id
_entity_poly.type
_entity_poly.pdbx_seq_one_letter_code
_entity_poly.pdbx_strand_id
1 'polypeptide(L)'
;MGTLLERFGCVNMQTGLLLWGALFIGLAATITAPWSFILIRFLIGVVGATFVTNQVWCSLMFASNVVGTANACAAGWGNLGGGVTQIFMVLVLFQPFKAAGMEPDQAWRVAMVVPAILLFLCAIAIKLLCWDTPTARRFDVAVLGKTQKPSMWDYVEVLKDPKVVLMAMQY
;
A
#
# COMPACT_ATOMS: atom_id res chain seq x y z
N MET A 1 -1.63 11.86 2.81
CA MET A 1 -0.52 10.88 2.81
C MET A 1 0.84 11.57 2.75
N GLY A 2 1.10 12.52 1.85
CA GLY A 2 2.39 13.23 1.78
C GLY A 2 2.85 13.85 3.11
N THR A 3 1.99 14.60 3.81
CA THR A 3 2.30 15.13 5.17
C THR A 3 2.67 14.06 6.19
N LEU A 4 2.09 12.87 6.09
CA LEU A 4 2.38 11.77 7.01
C LEU A 4 3.73 11.12 6.70
N LEU A 5 4.07 10.99 5.41
CA LEU A 5 5.38 10.50 4.96
C LEU A 5 6.51 11.42 5.43
N GLU A 6 6.32 12.73 5.32
CA GLU A 6 7.31 13.71 5.78
C GLU A 6 7.48 13.73 7.30
N ARG A 7 6.46 13.31 8.06
CA ARG A 7 6.51 13.26 9.54
C ARG A 7 7.04 11.94 10.08
N PHE A 8 6.69 10.82 9.46
CA PHE A 8 6.94 9.48 10.00
C PHE A 8 7.93 8.64 9.19
N GLY A 9 8.30 9.06 7.99
CA GLY A 9 9.16 8.30 7.08
C GLY A 9 8.41 7.24 6.27
N CYS A 10 9.06 6.75 5.23
CA CYS A 10 8.47 5.81 4.26
C CYS A 10 8.29 4.41 4.85
N VAL A 11 9.28 3.90 5.59
CA VAL A 11 9.24 2.57 6.20
C VAL A 11 8.10 2.45 7.20
N ASN A 12 7.93 3.45 8.08
CA ASN A 12 6.89 3.42 9.11
C ASN A 12 5.49 3.54 8.51
N MET A 13 5.31 4.43 7.51
CA MET A 13 4.03 4.57 6.83
C MET A 13 3.67 3.33 6.02
N GLN A 14 4.63 2.77 5.28
CA GLN A 14 4.42 1.54 4.51
C GLN A 14 4.07 0.38 5.44
N THR A 15 4.81 0.21 6.54
CA THR A 15 4.52 -0.82 7.54
C THR A 15 3.12 -0.63 8.13
N GLY A 16 2.75 0.59 8.50
CA GLY A 16 1.43 0.89 9.07
C GLY A 16 0.28 0.57 8.11
N LEU A 17 0.43 0.93 6.83
CA LEU A 17 -0.57 0.63 5.79
C LEU A 17 -0.70 -0.88 5.54
N LEU A 18 0.40 -1.64 5.55
CA LEU A 18 0.34 -3.09 5.38
C LEU A 18 -0.28 -3.79 6.59
N LEU A 19 0.02 -3.34 7.82
CA LEU A 19 -0.63 -3.85 9.03
C LEU A 19 -2.13 -3.53 9.05
N TRP A 20 -2.51 -2.33 8.62
CA TRP A 20 -3.92 -1.95 8.43
C TRP A 20 -4.61 -2.90 7.44
N GLY A 21 -3.98 -3.14 6.28
CA GLY A 21 -4.49 -4.09 5.29
C GLY A 21 -4.63 -5.50 5.84
N ALA A 22 -3.60 -6.01 6.52
CA ALA A 22 -3.61 -7.34 7.12
C ALA A 22 -4.77 -7.50 8.12
N LEU A 23 -5.00 -6.49 8.97
CA LEU A 23 -6.10 -6.48 9.93
C LEU A 23 -7.47 -6.58 9.24
N PHE A 24 -7.76 -5.69 8.28
CA PHE A 24 -9.09 -5.66 7.65
C PHE A 24 -9.33 -6.80 6.67
N ILE A 25 -8.29 -7.33 6.02
CA ILE A 25 -8.40 -8.54 5.21
C ILE A 25 -8.64 -9.76 6.11
N GLY A 26 -7.98 -9.85 7.27
CA GLY A 26 -8.25 -10.90 8.26
C GLY A 26 -9.69 -10.85 8.78
N LEU A 27 -10.19 -9.64 9.09
CA LEU A 27 -11.58 -9.42 9.49
C LEU A 27 -12.59 -9.71 8.37
N ALA A 28 -12.17 -9.75 7.10
CA ALA A 28 -13.05 -10.12 6.01
C ALA A 28 -13.57 -11.56 6.14
N ALA A 29 -12.81 -12.45 6.79
CA ALA A 29 -13.25 -13.82 7.04
C ALA A 29 -14.47 -13.90 7.97
N THR A 30 -14.68 -12.92 8.85
CA THR A 30 -15.75 -12.90 9.87
C THR A 30 -17.00 -12.14 9.43
N ILE A 31 -17.11 -11.76 8.16
CA ILE A 31 -18.24 -10.97 7.63
C ILE A 31 -19.54 -11.78 7.67
N THR A 32 -20.53 -11.36 8.45
CA THR A 32 -21.85 -12.03 8.47
C THR A 32 -22.96 -11.18 7.87
N ALA A 33 -22.81 -9.85 7.85
CA ALA A 33 -23.83 -8.91 7.40
C ALA A 33 -23.40 -8.16 6.11
N PRO A 34 -24.32 -7.86 5.18
CA PRO A 34 -24.00 -7.16 3.94
C PRO A 34 -23.33 -5.78 4.14
N TRP A 35 -23.75 -5.02 5.15
CA TRP A 35 -23.16 -3.72 5.45
C TRP A 35 -21.70 -3.83 5.90
N SER A 36 -21.36 -4.90 6.64
CA SER A 36 -20.00 -5.13 7.14
C SER A 36 -19.03 -5.43 6.00
N PHE A 37 -19.53 -6.04 4.93
CA PHE A 37 -18.76 -6.28 3.70
C PHE A 37 -18.36 -4.98 2.99
N ILE A 38 -19.31 -4.04 2.85
CA ILE A 38 -19.05 -2.73 2.24
C ILE A 38 -18.04 -1.95 3.08
N LEU A 39 -18.23 -1.93 4.41
CA LEU A 39 -17.34 -1.24 5.33
C LEU A 39 -15.91 -1.80 5.27
N ILE A 40 -15.73 -3.12 5.33
CA ILE A 40 -14.40 -3.74 5.26
C ILE A 40 -13.74 -3.45 3.91
N ARG A 41 -14.47 -3.53 2.80
CA ARG A 41 -13.96 -3.16 1.47
C ARG A 41 -13.48 -1.71 1.41
N PHE A 42 -14.25 -0.80 1.98
CA PHE A 42 -13.85 0.61 2.09
C PHE A 42 -12.54 0.76 2.88
N LEU A 43 -12.41 0.09 4.02
CA LEU A 43 -11.23 0.19 4.89
C LEU A 43 -9.99 -0.46 4.27
N ILE A 44 -10.14 -1.57 3.55
CA ILE A 44 -9.06 -2.19 2.75
C ILE A 44 -8.61 -1.24 1.64
N GLY A 45 -9.51 -0.44 1.06
CA GLY A 45 -9.18 0.55 0.03
C GLY A 45 -8.11 1.56 0.46
N VAL A 46 -8.00 1.86 1.76
CA VAL A 46 -6.95 2.75 2.30
C VAL A 46 -5.54 2.23 2.01
N VAL A 47 -5.37 0.90 1.90
CA VAL A 47 -4.08 0.27 1.56
C VAL A 47 -3.60 0.69 0.16
N GLY A 48 -4.50 1.14 -0.74
CA GLY A 48 -4.11 1.69 -2.04
C GLY A 48 -3.16 2.90 -1.95
N ALA A 49 -3.15 3.60 -0.81
CA ALA A 49 -2.19 4.67 -0.53
C ALA A 49 -0.72 4.21 -0.48
N THR A 50 -0.45 2.92 -0.41
CA THR A 50 0.92 2.35 -0.48
C THR A 50 1.64 2.73 -1.77
N PHE A 51 0.91 2.96 -2.86
CA PHE A 51 1.48 3.45 -4.11
C PHE A 51 2.22 4.78 -3.93
N VAL A 52 1.60 5.73 -3.23
CA VAL A 52 2.18 7.06 -2.96
C VAL A 52 3.45 6.93 -2.12
N THR A 53 3.41 6.07 -1.10
CA THR A 53 4.57 5.81 -0.24
C THR A 53 5.72 5.23 -1.04
N ASN A 54 5.46 4.27 -1.93
CA ASN A 54 6.48 3.66 -2.78
C ASN A 54 7.13 4.68 -3.73
N GLN A 55 6.34 5.55 -4.37
CA GLN A 55 6.88 6.57 -5.28
C GLN A 55 7.83 7.55 -4.56
N VAL A 56 7.45 7.97 -3.35
CA VAL A 56 8.31 8.83 -2.52
C VAL A 56 9.56 8.07 -2.09
N TRP A 57 9.41 6.83 -1.66
CA TRP A 57 10.53 6.04 -1.16
C TRP A 57 11.57 5.73 -2.24
N CYS A 58 11.13 5.35 -3.45
CA CYS A 58 12.02 5.20 -4.60
C CYS A 58 12.76 6.50 -4.94
N SER A 59 12.09 7.65 -4.85
CA SER A 59 12.71 8.96 -5.08
C SER A 59 13.75 9.33 -4.02
N LEU A 60 13.64 8.81 -2.80
CA LEU A 60 14.63 8.98 -1.75
C LEU A 60 15.80 7.98 -1.89
N MET A 61 15.55 6.80 -2.45
CA MET A 61 16.54 5.72 -2.55
C MET A 61 17.42 5.79 -3.79
N PHE A 62 16.88 6.27 -4.90
CA PHE A 62 17.54 6.25 -6.20
C PHE A 62 17.90 7.66 -6.66
N ALA A 63 19.05 7.77 -7.35
CA ALA A 63 19.48 9.02 -7.95
C ALA A 63 18.55 9.45 -9.10
N SER A 64 18.50 10.76 -9.38
CA SER A 64 17.59 11.38 -10.35
C SER A 64 17.73 10.85 -11.78
N ASN A 65 18.90 10.31 -12.14
CA ASN A 65 19.15 9.72 -13.45
C ASN A 65 18.49 8.33 -13.63
N VAL A 66 18.15 7.63 -12.53
CA VAL A 66 17.62 6.26 -12.58
C VAL A 66 16.26 6.10 -11.88
N VAL A 67 15.80 7.13 -11.15
CA VAL A 67 14.53 7.10 -10.40
C VAL A 67 13.32 6.80 -11.29
N GLY A 68 13.32 7.28 -12.54
CA GLY A 68 12.24 7.02 -13.50
C GLY A 68 12.11 5.53 -13.83
N THR A 69 13.23 4.85 -14.09
CA THR A 69 13.26 3.40 -14.36
C THR A 69 12.88 2.61 -13.11
N ALA A 70 13.35 3.02 -11.94
CA ALA A 70 12.99 2.38 -10.67
C ALA A 70 11.47 2.47 -10.40
N ASN A 71 10.88 3.65 -10.58
CA ASN A 71 9.44 3.86 -10.42
C ASN A 71 8.62 3.08 -11.46
N ALA A 72 9.08 3.01 -12.71
CA ALA A 72 8.42 2.23 -13.75
C ALA A 72 8.46 0.72 -13.45
N CYS A 73 9.58 0.20 -12.96
CA CYS A 73 9.70 -1.19 -12.55
C CYS A 73 8.78 -1.50 -11.35
N ALA A 74 8.78 -0.64 -10.33
CA ALA A 74 7.91 -0.81 -9.17
C ALA A 74 6.41 -0.75 -9.53
N ALA A 75 6.01 0.16 -10.42
CA ALA A 75 4.65 0.25 -10.93
C ALA A 75 4.26 -1.01 -11.74
N GLY A 76 5.17 -1.48 -12.60
CA GLY A 76 4.98 -2.72 -13.36
C GLY A 76 4.81 -3.94 -12.45
N TRP A 77 5.61 -4.05 -11.39
CA TRP A 77 5.50 -5.11 -10.40
C TRP A 77 4.17 -5.07 -9.64
N GLY A 78 3.72 -3.87 -9.26
CA GLY A 78 2.41 -3.66 -8.62
C GLY A 78 1.26 -4.15 -9.50
N ASN A 79 1.28 -3.81 -10.79
CA ASN A 79 0.25 -4.24 -11.75
C ASN A 79 0.28 -5.76 -11.99
N LEU A 80 1.47 -6.34 -12.12
CA LEU A 80 1.64 -7.79 -12.22
C LEU A 80 1.05 -8.51 -11.00
N GLY A 81 1.33 -7.99 -9.80
CA GLY A 81 0.80 -8.52 -8.54
C GLY A 81 -0.73 -8.56 -8.51
N GLY A 82 -1.39 -7.55 -9.07
CA GLY A 82 -2.86 -7.52 -9.22
C GLY A 82 -3.38 -8.71 -10.03
N GLY A 83 -2.76 -9.01 -11.18
CA GLY A 83 -3.13 -10.16 -12.01
C GLY A 83 -2.81 -11.51 -11.35
N VAL A 84 -1.61 -11.64 -10.77
CA VAL A 84 -1.19 -12.86 -10.06
C VAL A 84 -2.12 -13.17 -8.89
N THR A 85 -2.54 -12.15 -8.14
CA THR A 85 -3.46 -12.32 -7.01
C THR A 85 -4.80 -12.91 -7.44
N GLN A 86 -5.36 -12.47 -8.57
CA GLN A 86 -6.63 -13.02 -9.07
C GLN A 86 -6.51 -14.52 -9.37
N ILE A 87 -5.43 -14.91 -10.05
CA ILE A 87 -5.16 -16.31 -10.39
C ILE A 87 -4.91 -17.12 -9.12
N PHE A 88 -4.06 -16.60 -8.22
CA PHE A 88 -3.66 -17.27 -6.99
C PHE A 88 -4.86 -17.51 -6.05
N MET A 89 -5.68 -16.48 -5.81
CA MET A 89 -6.85 -16.59 -4.94
C MET A 89 -7.84 -17.64 -5.44
N VAL A 90 -8.04 -17.74 -6.76
CA VAL A 90 -9.00 -18.68 -7.34
C VAL A 90 -8.43 -20.09 -7.44
N LEU A 91 -7.29 -20.25 -8.11
CA LEU A 91 -6.74 -21.58 -8.47
C LEU A 91 -5.99 -22.25 -7.32
N VAL A 92 -5.29 -21.47 -6.49
CA VAL A 92 -4.38 -22.02 -5.46
C VAL A 92 -5.05 -22.06 -4.08
N LEU A 93 -6.02 -21.17 -3.83
CA LEU A 93 -6.72 -21.13 -2.54
C LEU A 93 -8.16 -21.65 -2.67
N PHE A 94 -9.02 -20.96 -3.40
CA PHE A 94 -10.46 -21.25 -3.40
C PHE A 94 -10.81 -22.63 -3.97
N GLN A 95 -10.29 -23.00 -5.15
CA GLN A 95 -10.58 -24.28 -5.77
C GLN A 95 -10.09 -25.48 -4.94
N PRO A 96 -8.86 -25.48 -4.41
CA PRO A 96 -8.40 -26.55 -3.52
C PRO A 96 -9.21 -26.66 -2.23
N PHE A 97 -9.60 -25.55 -1.60
CA PHE A 97 -10.46 -25.62 -0.41
C PHE A 97 -11.83 -26.22 -0.71
N LYS A 98 -12.41 -25.89 -1.87
CA LYS A 98 -13.63 -26.55 -2.33
C LYS A 98 -13.44 -28.04 -2.61
N ALA A 99 -12.33 -28.41 -3.26
CA ALA A 99 -12.01 -29.80 -3.55
C ALA A 99 -11.78 -30.62 -2.27
N ALA A 100 -11.31 -29.98 -1.19
CA ALA A 100 -11.19 -30.56 0.14
C ALA A 100 -12.55 -30.69 0.88
N GLY A 101 -13.68 -30.36 0.23
CA GLY A 101 -15.03 -30.54 0.76
C GLY A 101 -15.62 -29.30 1.46
N MET A 102 -14.97 -28.14 1.39
CA MET A 102 -15.46 -26.91 2.02
C MET A 102 -16.58 -26.26 1.20
N GLU A 103 -17.61 -25.75 1.87
CA GLU A 103 -18.67 -24.96 1.23
C GLU A 103 -18.08 -23.68 0.61
N PRO A 104 -18.57 -23.21 -0.56
CA PRO A 104 -18.06 -22.00 -1.19
C PRO A 104 -17.98 -20.77 -0.27
N ASP A 105 -18.96 -20.57 0.62
CA ASP A 105 -18.94 -19.45 1.57
C ASP A 105 -17.79 -19.55 2.58
N GLN A 106 -17.49 -20.75 3.07
CA GLN A 106 -16.36 -20.95 3.96
C GLN A 106 -15.02 -20.88 3.21
N ALA A 107 -14.96 -21.38 1.98
CA ALA A 107 -13.73 -21.44 1.19
C ALA A 107 -13.13 -20.06 0.89
N TRP A 108 -13.95 -19.06 0.53
CA TRP A 108 -13.43 -17.72 0.28
C TRP A 108 -12.95 -17.02 1.55
N ARG A 109 -13.62 -17.26 2.69
CA ARG A 109 -13.25 -16.68 4.00
C ARG A 109 -11.90 -17.19 4.46
N VAL A 110 -11.70 -18.51 4.41
CA VAL A 110 -10.43 -19.14 4.77
C VAL A 110 -9.32 -18.71 3.80
N ALA A 111 -9.62 -18.58 2.51
CA ALA A 111 -8.67 -18.07 1.53
C ALA A 111 -8.18 -16.65 1.84
N MET A 112 -8.99 -15.77 2.46
CA MET A 112 -8.58 -14.41 2.85
C MET A 112 -7.59 -14.37 4.02
N VAL A 113 -7.48 -15.45 4.80
CA VAL A 113 -6.50 -15.52 5.90
C VAL A 113 -5.06 -15.56 5.38
N VAL A 114 -4.84 -16.23 4.25
CA VAL A 114 -3.51 -16.34 3.63
C VAL A 114 -2.92 -14.97 3.24
N PRO A 115 -3.58 -14.11 2.43
CA PRO A 115 -3.04 -12.79 2.12
C PRO A 115 -2.92 -11.89 3.35
N ALA A 116 -3.78 -12.03 4.37
CA ALA A 116 -3.63 -11.29 5.62
C ALA A 116 -2.30 -11.62 6.33
N ILE A 117 -1.95 -12.90 6.42
CA ILE A 117 -0.68 -13.35 7.01
C ILE A 117 0.50 -12.87 6.16
N LEU A 118 0.42 -12.98 4.83
CA LEU A 118 1.49 -12.53 3.93
C LEU A 118 1.76 -11.02 4.06
N LEU A 119 0.71 -10.21 4.16
CA LEU A 119 0.84 -8.77 4.39
C LEU A 119 1.46 -8.45 5.75
N PHE A 120 1.05 -9.18 6.79
CA PHE A 120 1.61 -9.02 8.14
C PHE A 120 3.11 -9.36 8.18
N LEU A 121 3.51 -10.49 7.59
CA LEU A 121 4.91 -10.89 7.50
C LEU A 121 5.73 -9.89 6.67
N CYS A 122 5.18 -9.40 5.56
CA CYS A 122 5.81 -8.36 4.74
C CYS A 122 5.98 -7.05 5.53
N ALA A 123 4.99 -6.65 6.31
CA ALA A 123 5.09 -5.46 7.18
C ALA A 123 6.23 -5.61 8.21
N ILE A 124 6.36 -6.78 8.84
CA ILE A 124 7.46 -7.08 9.76
C ILE A 124 8.80 -7.03 9.03
N ALA A 125 8.89 -7.68 7.86
CA ALA A 125 10.11 -7.70 7.07
C ALA A 125 10.56 -6.28 6.69
N ILE A 126 9.64 -5.42 6.23
CA ILE A 126 9.92 -4.02 5.93
C ILE A 126 10.42 -3.28 7.18
N LYS A 127 9.75 -3.45 8.31
CA LYS A 127 10.12 -2.77 9.56
C LYS A 127 11.52 -3.15 10.06
N LEU A 128 11.92 -4.41 9.88
CA LEU A 128 13.18 -4.93 10.39
C LEU A 128 14.34 -4.75 9.42
N LEU A 129 14.10 -4.92 8.11
CA LEU A 129 15.14 -5.04 7.09
C LEU A 129 15.33 -3.77 6.26
N CYS A 130 14.32 -2.91 6.15
CA CYS A 130 14.35 -1.75 5.25
C CYS A 130 14.68 -0.43 5.96
N TRP A 131 15.28 0.51 5.21
CA TRP A 131 15.70 1.83 5.68
C TRP A 131 14.94 2.93 4.95
N ASP A 132 14.79 4.11 5.57
CA ASP A 132 14.08 5.23 4.95
C ASP A 132 14.88 5.94 3.85
N THR A 133 16.21 6.01 3.97
CA THR A 133 17.11 6.59 2.95
C THR A 133 18.37 5.71 2.77
N PRO A 134 19.16 5.90 1.69
CA PRO A 134 20.40 5.14 1.47
C PRO A 134 21.43 5.33 2.58
N THR A 135 21.43 6.50 3.22
CA THR A 135 22.44 6.92 4.20
C THR A 135 21.97 6.83 5.64
N ALA A 136 20.66 6.76 5.89
CA ALA A 136 20.09 6.72 7.23
C ALA A 136 18.87 5.81 7.35
N ARG A 137 18.81 5.09 8.48
CA ARG A 137 17.69 4.19 8.79
C ARG A 137 16.37 4.92 9.03
N ARG A 138 16.42 6.16 9.54
CA ARG A 138 15.25 6.99 9.82
C ARG A 138 15.23 8.21 8.90
N PHE A 139 14.03 8.55 8.44
CA PHE A 139 13.79 9.74 7.63
C PHE A 139 14.02 11.02 8.45
N ASP A 140 14.79 11.95 7.89
CA ASP A 140 14.91 13.32 8.38
C ASP A 140 14.39 14.28 7.30
N VAL A 141 13.50 15.18 7.69
CA VAL A 141 12.88 16.18 6.80
C VAL A 141 13.92 17.13 6.21
N ALA A 142 15.08 17.27 6.87
CA ALA A 142 16.22 18.03 6.34
C ALA A 142 16.75 17.48 5.02
N VAL A 143 16.59 16.17 4.75
CA VAL A 143 17.01 15.53 3.50
C VAL A 143 16.18 16.04 2.30
N LEU A 144 14.98 16.56 2.53
CA LEU A 144 14.16 17.20 1.49
C LEU A 144 14.53 18.66 1.23
N GLY A 145 15.50 19.23 1.95
CA GLY A 145 15.87 20.65 1.86
C GLY A 145 14.78 21.61 2.31
N LYS A 146 13.74 21.11 3.02
CA LYS A 146 12.61 21.91 3.50
C LYS A 146 12.93 22.55 4.85
N THR A 147 12.78 23.87 4.93
CA THR A 147 12.96 24.66 6.16
C THR A 147 11.67 24.81 6.97
N GLN A 148 10.51 24.56 6.36
CA GLN A 148 9.20 24.61 7.04
C GLN A 148 8.55 23.23 7.16
N LYS A 149 7.80 23.03 8.24
CA LYS A 149 7.01 21.82 8.46
C LYS A 149 5.87 21.76 7.42
N PRO A 150 5.56 20.57 6.89
CA PRO A 150 4.51 20.43 5.88
C PRO A 150 3.15 20.87 6.42
N SER A 151 2.49 21.74 5.67
CA SER A 151 1.14 22.22 5.95
C SER A 151 0.13 21.56 5.02
N MET A 152 -1.06 21.27 5.54
CA MET A 152 -2.16 20.77 4.70
C MET A 152 -2.65 21.85 3.71
N TRP A 153 -2.39 23.13 4.01
CA TRP A 153 -2.77 24.27 3.17
C TRP A 153 -1.96 24.37 1.88
N ASP A 154 -0.74 23.83 1.86
CA ASP A 154 0.12 23.82 0.66
C ASP A 154 -0.57 23.04 -0.47
N TYR A 155 -1.30 21.97 -0.16
CA TYR A 155 -2.06 21.21 -1.15
C TYR A 155 -3.24 21.99 -1.74
N VAL A 156 -3.89 22.83 -0.94
CA VAL A 156 -5.00 23.68 -1.40
C VAL A 156 -4.47 24.80 -2.29
N GLU A 157 -3.29 25.33 -1.98
CA GLU A 157 -2.63 26.35 -2.80
C GLU A 157 -2.22 25.80 -4.17
N VAL A 158 -1.70 24.58 -4.22
CA VAL A 158 -1.33 23.91 -5.49
C VAL A 158 -2.53 23.70 -6.42
N LEU A 159 -3.75 23.54 -5.90
CA LEU A 159 -4.97 23.44 -6.71
C LEU A 159 -5.32 24.72 -7.48
N LYS A 160 -4.68 25.86 -7.15
CA LYS A 160 -4.83 27.09 -7.94
C LYS A 160 -4.14 27.00 -9.30
N ASP A 161 -3.19 26.09 -9.48
CA ASP A 161 -2.54 25.87 -10.78
C ASP A 161 -3.41 24.96 -11.67
N PRO A 162 -3.98 25.47 -12.78
CA PRO A 162 -4.84 24.68 -13.66
C PRO A 162 -4.11 23.50 -14.31
N LYS A 163 -2.77 23.55 -14.44
CA LYS A 163 -1.98 22.43 -14.99
C LYS A 163 -2.00 21.26 -14.03
N VAL A 164 -1.88 21.52 -12.73
CA VAL A 164 -1.91 20.46 -11.71
C VAL A 164 -3.29 19.85 -11.62
N VAL A 165 -4.34 20.68 -11.69
CA VAL A 165 -5.71 20.19 -11.73
C VAL A 165 -5.95 19.33 -12.97
N LEU A 166 -5.47 19.74 -14.15
CA LEU A 166 -5.60 18.96 -15.38
C LEU A 166 -4.87 17.61 -15.27
N MET A 167 -3.65 17.59 -14.73
CA MET A 167 -2.91 16.35 -14.50
C MET A 167 -3.60 15.43 -13.48
N ALA A 168 -4.20 15.99 -12.43
CA ALA A 168 -4.95 15.22 -11.45
C ALA A 168 -6.25 14.63 -12.02
N MET A 169 -6.92 15.34 -12.94
CA MET A 169 -8.10 14.84 -13.63
C MET A 169 -7.80 13.76 -14.67
N GLN A 170 -6.58 13.73 -15.20
CA GLN A 170 -6.14 12.71 -16.16
C GLN A 170 -5.90 11.34 -15.50
N TYR A 171 -5.41 11.34 -14.26
CA TYR A 171 -4.93 10.16 -13.54
C TYR A 171 -6.05 9.39 -12.85
#